data_AF-A0A5R8KHC3-F1
#
_entry.id   AF-A0A5R8KHC3-F1
#
_cell.length_a   1.000
_cell.length_b   1.000
_cell.length_c   1.000
_cell.angle_alpha   90.00
_cell.angle_beta   90.00
_cell.angle_gamma   90.00
#
_symmetry.space_group_name_H-M   'P 1'
#
loop_
_entity.id
_entity.type
_entity.pdbx_description
1 polymer ?
#
loop_
_entity_poly.entity_id
_entity_poly.type
_entity_poly.pdbx_seq_one_letter_code
_entity_poly.pdbx_strand_id
1 'polypeptide(L)'
;MRVLHTLMGVRFLGLVESILFLLLVAICLPGCSPSPGDAITDVLNQCAAIGSASAQYEQDQGIQARFIATEFQRVDVSACPGDFRMAFQVHVFAWQNAEEYLAKNTLGTAFLEGFLAGLTDNPAWIGKTSSDVAVANQQINETYFTLTQVAAAHGARIPRSVAGE
;
A
#
# COMPACT_ATOMS: atom_id res chain seq x y z
N MET A 1 -73.12 -8.85 25.83
CA MET A 1 -72.47 -8.38 24.59
C MET A 1 -71.64 -7.15 24.97
N ARG A 2 -70.41 -7.19 25.50
CA ARG A 2 -69.14 -7.90 25.24
C ARG A 2 -68.54 -7.67 23.83
N VAL A 3 -67.37 -7.03 23.86
CA VAL A 3 -66.28 -6.95 22.87
C VAL A 3 -66.37 -5.81 21.84
N LEU A 4 -66.01 -4.59 22.25
CA LEU A 4 -65.75 -3.51 21.28
C LEU A 4 -64.82 -2.40 21.84
N HIS A 5 -63.77 -2.73 22.60
CA HIS A 5 -62.87 -1.69 23.15
C HIS A 5 -61.40 -2.13 23.32
N THR A 6 -60.89 -3.05 22.49
CA THR A 6 -59.55 -3.63 22.75
C THR A 6 -58.72 -3.91 21.49
N LEU A 7 -58.86 -3.12 20.42
CA LEU A 7 -58.08 -3.35 19.19
C LEU A 7 -57.36 -2.12 18.61
N MET A 8 -57.57 -0.91 19.13
CA MET A 8 -56.96 0.31 18.57
C MET A 8 -55.66 0.78 19.27
N GLY A 9 -55.40 0.37 20.52
CA GLY A 9 -54.25 0.87 21.29
C GLY A 9 -52.91 0.19 21.00
N VAL A 10 -52.90 -0.98 20.36
CA VAL A 10 -51.68 -1.83 20.25
C VAL A 10 -50.85 -1.50 18.99
N ARG A 11 -51.43 -0.83 17.99
CA ARG A 11 -50.74 -0.58 16.71
C ARG A 11 -49.87 0.68 16.70
N PHE A 12 -50.04 1.60 17.65
CA PHE A 12 -49.25 2.83 17.72
C PHE A 12 -47.95 2.68 18.51
N LEU A 13 -47.88 1.76 19.48
CA LEU A 13 -46.65 1.52 20.26
C LEU A 13 -45.55 0.84 19.44
N GLY A 14 -45.89 -0.11 18.57
CA GLY A 14 -44.89 -0.86 17.79
C GLY A 14 -44.14 -0.04 16.75
N LEU A 15 -44.73 1.06 16.26
CA LEU A 15 -44.10 1.95 15.27
C LEU A 15 -43.01 2.83 15.91
N VAL A 16 -43.19 3.28 17.14
CA VAL A 16 -42.23 4.14 17.83
C VAL A 16 -41.01 3.33 18.29
N GLU A 17 -41.21 2.09 18.77
CA GLU A 17 -40.10 1.18 19.12
C GLU A 17 -39.28 0.77 17.89
N SER A 18 -39.93 0.57 16.74
CA SER A 18 -39.23 0.19 15.49
C SER A 18 -38.35 1.32 14.94
N ILE A 19 -38.78 2.58 15.06
CA ILE A 19 -38.01 3.75 14.61
C ILE A 19 -36.82 4.02 15.56
N LEU A 20 -37.02 3.84 16.87
CA LEU A 20 -35.95 4.01 17.86
C LEU A 20 -34.86 2.92 17.72
N PHE A 21 -35.24 1.69 17.38
CA PHE A 21 -34.29 0.61 17.08
C PHE A 21 -33.51 0.86 15.79
N LEU A 22 -34.14 1.38 14.73
CA LEU A 22 -33.46 1.73 13.48
C LEU A 22 -32.48 2.91 13.66
N LEU A 23 -32.81 3.88 14.50
CA LEU A 23 -31.90 4.98 14.85
C LEU A 23 -30.74 4.51 15.75
N LEU A 24 -30.95 3.57 16.67
CA LEU A 24 -29.87 3.00 17.49
C LEU A 24 -28.91 2.12 16.68
N VAL A 25 -29.42 1.34 15.72
CA VAL A 25 -28.58 0.51 14.83
C VAL A 25 -27.76 1.39 13.88
N ALA A 26 -28.27 2.56 13.47
CA ALA A 26 -27.51 3.51 12.64
C ALA A 26 -26.38 4.24 13.40
N ILE A 27 -26.49 4.39 14.73
CA ILE A 27 -25.47 5.07 15.55
C ILE A 27 -24.39 4.09 16.06
N CYS A 28 -24.64 2.79 16.04
CA CYS A 28 -23.73 1.75 16.55
C CYS A 28 -23.11 0.86 15.47
N LEU A 29 -23.19 1.20 14.19
CA LEU A 29 -22.21 0.67 13.25
C LEU A 29 -20.92 1.48 13.46
N PRO A 30 -19.88 0.93 14.12
CA PRO A 30 -18.56 1.50 13.96
C PRO A 30 -18.32 1.50 12.45
N GLY A 31 -18.40 2.68 11.84
CA GLY A 31 -17.90 2.88 10.50
C GLY A 31 -16.43 2.48 10.58
N CYS A 32 -16.12 1.27 10.13
CA CYS A 32 -14.77 0.83 9.87
C CYS A 32 -14.26 1.66 8.70
N SER A 33 -14.02 2.97 8.91
CA SER A 33 -13.09 3.68 8.06
C SER A 33 -11.76 2.97 8.25
N PRO A 34 -11.15 2.41 7.20
CA PRO A 34 -9.82 1.82 7.30
C PRO A 34 -8.92 2.81 8.04
N SER A 35 -8.19 2.34 9.05
CA SER A 35 -7.25 3.22 9.70
C SER A 35 -6.24 3.72 8.65
N PRO A 36 -5.67 4.93 8.80
CA PRO A 36 -4.61 5.40 7.91
C PRO A 36 -3.50 4.36 7.70
N GLY A 37 -3.17 3.60 8.74
CA GLY A 37 -2.22 2.49 8.69
C GLY A 37 -2.68 1.33 7.81
N ASP A 38 -3.96 0.94 7.83
CA ASP A 38 -4.47 -0.14 6.97
C ASP A 38 -4.45 0.25 5.49
N ALA A 39 -4.86 1.48 5.15
CA ALA A 39 -4.79 1.98 3.78
C ALA A 39 -3.35 2.03 3.23
N ILE A 40 -2.40 2.43 4.07
CA ILE A 40 -0.97 2.40 3.73
C ILE A 40 -0.48 0.96 3.58
N THR A 41 -0.87 0.05 4.48
CA THR A 41 -0.51 -1.37 4.38
C THR A 41 -1.00 -1.99 3.08
N ASP A 42 -2.22 -1.67 2.64
CA ASP A 42 -2.75 -2.16 1.36
C ASP A 42 -1.93 -1.67 0.17
N VAL A 43 -1.50 -0.41 0.18
CA VAL A 43 -0.58 0.13 -0.83
C VAL A 43 0.76 -0.59 -0.82
N LEU A 44 1.37 -0.77 0.36
CA LEU A 44 2.66 -1.47 0.47
C LEU A 44 2.57 -2.94 0.01
N ASN A 45 1.46 -3.62 0.29
CA ASN A 45 1.20 -4.97 -0.18
C ASN A 45 1.04 -5.03 -1.71
N GLN A 46 0.35 -4.07 -2.32
CA GLN A 46 0.27 -3.95 -3.78
C GLN A 46 1.65 -3.71 -4.39
N CYS A 47 2.47 -2.85 -3.79
CA CYS A 47 3.83 -2.60 -4.22
C CYS A 47 4.71 -3.86 -4.14
N ALA A 48 4.54 -4.68 -3.08
CA ALA A 48 5.23 -5.97 -2.97
C ALA A 48 4.82 -6.94 -4.09
N ALA A 49 3.52 -7.00 -4.41
CA ALA A 49 3.01 -7.82 -5.51
C ALA A 49 3.56 -7.36 -6.87
N ILE A 50 3.66 -6.04 -7.11
CA ILE A 50 4.28 -5.46 -8.29
C ILE A 50 5.76 -5.81 -8.36
N GLY A 51 6.49 -5.70 -7.24
CA GLY A 51 7.88 -6.12 -7.11
C GLY A 51 8.07 -7.59 -7.53
N SER A 52 7.24 -8.50 -7.00
CA SER A 52 7.22 -9.91 -7.40
C SER A 52 6.91 -10.10 -8.88
N ALA A 53 5.94 -9.37 -9.43
CA ALA A 53 5.58 -9.47 -10.85
C ALA A 53 6.70 -8.94 -11.77
N SER A 54 7.53 -8.02 -11.28
CA SER A 54 8.66 -7.48 -12.02
C SER A 54 9.79 -8.50 -12.24
N ALA A 55 9.84 -9.57 -11.42
CA ALA A 55 10.87 -10.60 -11.48
C ALA A 55 11.01 -11.26 -12.87
N GLN A 56 9.94 -11.30 -13.65
CA GLN A 56 9.99 -11.81 -15.03
C GLN A 56 10.90 -10.98 -15.97
N TYR A 57 11.26 -9.76 -15.56
CA TYR A 57 12.14 -8.84 -16.30
C TYR A 57 13.56 -8.77 -15.71
N GLU A 58 13.95 -9.68 -14.81
CA GLU A 58 15.25 -9.67 -14.11
C GLU A 58 16.47 -9.53 -15.05
N GLN A 59 16.38 -10.08 -16.26
CA GLN A 59 17.46 -10.03 -17.24
C GLN A 59 17.64 -8.65 -17.89
N ASP A 60 16.67 -7.74 -17.73
CA ASP A 60 16.73 -6.37 -18.21
C ASP A 60 16.21 -5.42 -17.13
N GLN A 61 17.13 -4.93 -16.31
CA GLN A 61 16.82 -4.07 -15.16
C GLN A 61 16.23 -2.71 -15.57
N GLY A 62 16.51 -2.24 -16.80
CA GLY A 62 15.87 -1.05 -17.35
C GLY A 62 14.38 -1.28 -17.58
N ILE A 63 14.04 -2.40 -18.23
CA ILE A 63 12.63 -2.83 -18.40
C ILE A 63 11.98 -3.10 -17.04
N GLN A 64 12.68 -3.74 -16.11
CA GLN A 64 12.18 -4.03 -14.77
C GLN A 64 11.83 -2.75 -14.00
N ALA A 65 12.75 -1.78 -13.97
CA ALA A 65 12.53 -0.49 -13.31
C ALA A 65 11.38 0.29 -13.96
N ARG A 66 11.31 0.30 -15.30
CA ARG A 66 10.20 0.91 -16.03
C ARG A 66 8.86 0.25 -15.69
N PHE A 67 8.82 -1.08 -15.60
CA PHE A 67 7.62 -1.82 -15.21
C PHE A 67 7.18 -1.42 -13.80
N ILE A 68 8.08 -1.44 -12.82
CA ILE A 68 7.79 -1.04 -11.43
C ILE A 68 7.29 0.39 -11.38
N ALA A 69 7.96 1.33 -12.03
CA ALA A 69 7.54 2.73 -12.09
C ALA A 69 6.13 2.88 -12.66
N THR A 70 5.85 2.20 -13.78
CA THR A 70 4.55 2.26 -14.47
C THR A 70 3.43 1.69 -13.61
N GLU A 71 3.66 0.57 -12.94
CA GLU A 71 2.64 -0.05 -12.10
C GLU A 71 2.46 0.70 -10.77
N PHE A 72 3.52 1.23 -10.15
CA PHE A 72 3.39 2.07 -8.96
C PHE A 72 2.57 3.33 -9.22
N GLN A 73 2.69 3.95 -10.41
CA GLN A 73 1.85 5.08 -10.80
C GLN A 73 0.35 4.76 -10.84
N ARG A 74 -0.02 3.49 -11.02
CA ARG A 74 -1.41 3.04 -11.07
C ARG A 74 -1.98 2.69 -9.71
N VAL A 75 -1.14 2.60 -8.68
CA VAL A 75 -1.58 2.30 -7.32
C VAL A 75 -2.41 3.46 -6.79
N ASP A 76 -3.65 3.16 -6.41
CA ASP A 76 -4.53 4.15 -5.79
C ASP A 76 -4.07 4.42 -4.35
N VAL A 77 -3.57 5.64 -4.13
CA VAL A 77 -3.15 6.12 -2.81
C VAL A 77 -4.14 7.13 -2.23
N SER A 78 -5.32 7.32 -2.84
CA SER A 78 -6.29 8.36 -2.45
C SER A 78 -6.73 8.24 -0.98
N ALA A 79 -6.85 7.01 -0.48
CA ALA A 79 -7.19 6.70 0.91
C ALA A 79 -6.05 6.92 1.91
N CYS A 80 -4.81 7.16 1.45
CA CYS A 80 -3.66 7.38 2.32
C CYS A 80 -3.54 8.85 2.79
N PRO A 81 -2.89 9.07 3.95
CA PRO A 81 -2.47 10.39 4.42
C PRO A 81 -1.68 11.20 3.40
N GLY A 82 -1.80 12.52 3.45
CA GLY A 82 -1.19 13.42 2.47
C GLY A 82 0.34 13.36 2.39
N ASP A 83 1.00 13.19 3.52
CA ASP A 83 2.45 12.98 3.65
C ASP A 83 2.90 11.64 3.05
N PHE A 84 2.14 10.56 3.29
CA PHE A 84 2.41 9.28 2.65
C PHE A 84 2.26 9.36 1.13
N ARG A 85 1.20 10.01 0.63
CA ARG A 85 0.99 10.20 -0.82
C ARG A 85 2.15 10.97 -1.45
N MET A 86 2.66 12.00 -0.77
CA MET A 86 3.81 12.77 -1.23
C MET A 86 5.09 11.92 -1.27
N ALA A 87 5.39 11.21 -0.18
CA ALA A 87 6.54 10.31 -0.11
C ALA A 87 6.46 9.20 -1.16
N PHE A 88 5.26 8.65 -1.40
CA PHE A 88 5.02 7.62 -2.40
C PHE A 88 5.31 8.15 -3.81
N GLN A 89 4.80 9.33 -4.16
CA GLN A 89 5.10 9.95 -5.45
C GLN A 89 6.60 10.23 -5.65
N VAL A 90 7.30 10.70 -4.61
CA VAL A 90 8.75 10.89 -4.66
C VAL A 90 9.47 9.55 -4.92
N HIS A 91 9.01 8.47 -4.30
CA HIS A 91 9.54 7.13 -4.54
C HIS A 91 9.28 6.64 -5.98
N VAL A 92 8.09 6.89 -6.53
CA VAL A 92 7.77 6.60 -7.93
C VAL A 92 8.70 7.37 -8.88
N PHE A 93 8.96 8.65 -8.63
CA PHE A 93 9.91 9.42 -9.42
C PHE A 93 11.33 8.87 -9.36
N ALA A 94 11.78 8.34 -8.21
CA ALA A 94 13.08 7.69 -8.11
C ALA A 94 13.18 6.47 -9.04
N TRP A 95 12.13 5.64 -9.11
CA TRP A 95 12.06 4.51 -10.04
C TRP A 95 12.07 4.92 -11.51
N GLN A 96 11.38 6.03 -11.85
CA GLN A 96 11.39 6.56 -13.21
C GLN A 96 12.77 7.06 -13.63
N ASN A 97 13.44 7.81 -12.75
CA ASN A 97 14.79 8.29 -13.03
C ASN A 97 15.80 7.12 -13.11
N ALA A 98 15.57 6.06 -12.35
CA ALA A 98 16.43 4.88 -12.37
C ALA A 98 16.39 4.11 -13.71
N GLU A 99 15.29 4.17 -14.46
CA GLU A 99 15.17 3.54 -15.79
C GLU A 99 16.36 3.89 -16.69
N GLU A 100 16.70 5.18 -16.79
CA GLU A 100 17.79 5.64 -17.69
C GLU A 100 19.18 5.14 -17.26
N TYR A 101 19.39 4.92 -15.97
CA TYR A 101 20.66 4.44 -15.42
C TYR A 101 20.77 2.91 -15.46
N LEU A 102 19.65 2.21 -15.26
CA LEU A 102 19.56 0.76 -15.26
C LEU A 102 19.50 0.19 -16.68
N ALA A 103 18.88 0.88 -17.63
CA ALA A 103 18.88 0.48 -19.04
C ALA A 103 20.29 0.51 -19.68
N LYS A 104 21.22 1.28 -19.10
CA LYS A 104 22.61 1.42 -19.60
C LYS A 104 23.56 0.35 -19.05
N ASN A 105 23.18 -0.38 -18.00
CA ASN A 105 24.04 -1.33 -17.32
C ASN A 105 23.27 -2.64 -17.08
N THR A 106 23.40 -3.59 -18.00
CA THR A 106 22.74 -4.91 -17.97
C THR A 106 23.35 -5.90 -16.96
N LEU A 107 24.11 -5.45 -15.95
CA LEU A 107 24.84 -6.32 -15.02
C LEU A 107 24.78 -5.80 -13.58
N GLY A 108 23.77 -6.30 -12.84
CA GLY A 108 23.78 -6.50 -11.37
C GLY A 108 23.47 -5.27 -10.50
N THR A 109 22.50 -5.41 -9.58
CA THR A 109 22.14 -4.38 -8.60
C THR A 109 21.85 -4.90 -7.20
N ALA A 110 22.89 -4.97 -6.35
CA ALA A 110 22.78 -5.44 -4.96
C ALA A 110 21.63 -4.81 -4.13
N PHE A 111 21.25 -3.55 -4.42
CA PHE A 111 20.12 -2.90 -3.74
C PHE A 111 18.77 -3.26 -4.33
N LEU A 112 18.59 -3.22 -5.66
CA LEU A 112 17.31 -3.62 -6.29
C LEU A 112 16.98 -5.06 -5.89
N GLU A 113 18.02 -5.87 -5.87
CA GLU A 113 18.01 -7.26 -5.46
C GLU A 113 17.71 -7.39 -3.98
N GLY A 114 18.30 -6.58 -3.09
CA GLY A 114 17.93 -6.53 -1.67
C GLY A 114 16.52 -5.97 -1.41
N PHE A 115 16.05 -5.04 -2.24
CA PHE A 115 14.72 -4.44 -2.18
C PHE A 115 13.65 -5.44 -2.61
N LEU A 116 13.91 -6.19 -3.69
CA LEU A 116 13.02 -7.27 -4.16
C LEU A 116 13.12 -8.50 -3.26
N ALA A 117 14.33 -8.93 -2.88
CA ALA A 117 14.51 -9.98 -1.88
C ALA A 117 13.83 -9.61 -0.58
N GLY A 118 13.87 -8.33 -0.25
CA GLY A 118 12.98 -7.72 0.70
C GLY A 118 11.53 -8.01 0.33
N LEU A 119 10.90 -7.17 -0.49
CA LEU A 119 9.46 -7.24 -0.79
C LEU A 119 8.88 -8.64 -1.04
N THR A 120 9.68 -9.57 -1.56
CA THR A 120 9.26 -10.89 -2.04
C THR A 120 9.80 -12.08 -1.21
N ASP A 121 10.62 -11.84 -0.19
CA ASP A 121 11.28 -12.86 0.66
C ASP A 121 12.11 -13.90 -0.14
N ASN A 122 12.73 -13.47 -1.25
CA ASN A 122 13.47 -14.35 -2.17
C ASN A 122 14.96 -13.97 -2.20
N PRO A 123 15.90 -14.85 -1.80
CA PRO A 123 17.33 -14.54 -1.75
C PRO A 123 18.09 -14.73 -3.09
N ALA A 124 17.43 -15.19 -4.15
CA ALA A 124 18.06 -15.49 -5.46
C ALA A 124 18.68 -14.26 -6.15
N TRP A 125 18.45 -13.06 -5.63
CA TRP A 125 18.63 -11.83 -6.37
C TRP A 125 20.04 -11.23 -6.23
N ILE A 126 20.89 -11.53 -5.24
CA ILE A 126 22.05 -10.66 -4.87
C ILE A 126 23.34 -10.83 -5.75
N GLY A 127 23.92 -9.75 -6.30
CA GLY A 127 25.27 -9.71 -6.92
C GLY A 127 25.70 -8.45 -7.72
N LYS A 128 26.60 -7.63 -7.13
CA LYS A 128 27.58 -6.62 -7.69
C LYS A 128 27.10 -5.51 -8.66
N THR A 129 27.45 -4.25 -8.33
CA THR A 129 26.90 -3.02 -8.95
C THR A 129 27.97 -2.08 -9.56
N SER A 130 27.65 -1.41 -10.68
CA SER A 130 28.41 -0.28 -11.28
C SER A 130 28.08 1.10 -10.65
N SER A 131 28.85 2.17 -10.88
CA SER A 131 28.69 3.47 -10.16
C SER A 131 27.40 4.24 -10.45
N ASP A 132 26.97 4.37 -11.72
CA ASP A 132 25.76 5.14 -12.06
C ASP A 132 24.49 4.45 -11.54
N VAL A 133 24.55 3.13 -11.58
CA VAL A 133 23.55 2.25 -11.00
C VAL A 133 23.53 2.34 -9.47
N ALA A 134 24.69 2.55 -8.83
CA ALA A 134 24.76 2.80 -7.39
C ALA A 134 24.04 4.12 -7.01
N VAL A 135 24.13 5.17 -7.84
CA VAL A 135 23.42 6.44 -7.63
C VAL A 135 21.90 6.25 -7.74
N ALA A 136 21.44 5.58 -8.80
CA ALA A 136 20.01 5.29 -8.97
C ALA A 136 19.45 4.45 -7.81
N ASN A 137 20.18 3.40 -7.42
CA ASN A 137 19.82 2.56 -6.28
C ASN A 137 19.81 3.33 -4.96
N GLN A 138 20.79 4.21 -4.74
CA GLN A 138 20.82 5.05 -3.55
C GLN A 138 19.58 5.95 -3.49
N GLN A 139 19.18 6.56 -4.60
CA GLN A 139 17.99 7.41 -4.66
C GLN A 139 16.71 6.62 -4.41
N ILE A 140 16.57 5.42 -4.98
CA ILE A 140 15.43 4.53 -4.69
C ILE A 140 15.42 4.16 -3.20
N ASN A 141 16.57 3.85 -2.62
CA ASN A 141 16.68 3.48 -1.21
C ASN A 141 16.30 4.62 -0.26
N GLU A 142 16.84 5.82 -0.48
CA GLU A 142 16.57 6.99 0.35
C GLU A 142 15.08 7.35 0.33
N THR A 143 14.46 7.28 -0.84
CA THR A 143 13.02 7.56 -0.98
C THR A 143 12.16 6.45 -0.36
N TYR A 144 12.58 5.18 -0.47
CA TYR A 144 11.91 4.06 0.19
C TYR A 144 12.01 4.12 1.72
N PHE A 145 13.19 4.46 2.25
CA PHE A 145 13.39 4.64 3.68
C PHE A 145 12.51 5.78 4.23
N THR A 146 12.42 6.88 3.50
CA THR A 146 11.49 7.97 3.83
C THR A 146 10.03 7.50 3.81
N LEU A 147 9.63 6.76 2.76
CA LEU A 147 8.28 6.21 2.63
C LEU A 147 7.91 5.28 3.80
N THR A 148 8.83 4.39 4.19
CA THR A 148 8.62 3.43 5.29
C THR A 148 8.62 4.10 6.66
N GLN A 149 9.40 5.16 6.88
CA GLN A 149 9.28 5.98 8.10
C GLN A 149 7.91 6.63 8.21
N VAL A 150 7.40 7.23 7.12
CA VAL A 150 6.06 7.81 7.11
C VAL A 150 5.01 6.73 7.35
N ALA A 151 5.14 5.57 6.70
CA ALA A 151 4.24 4.45 6.92
C ALA A 151 4.22 3.98 8.39
N ALA A 152 5.39 3.85 9.02
CA ALA A 152 5.52 3.47 10.43
C ALA A 152 4.90 4.52 11.36
N ALA A 153 5.06 5.81 11.06
CA ALA A 153 4.47 6.90 11.84
C ALA A 153 2.94 6.86 11.84
N HIS A 154 2.31 6.34 10.77
CA HIS A 154 0.87 6.13 10.66
C HIS A 154 0.41 4.74 11.16
N GLY A 155 1.29 3.94 11.75
CA GLY A 155 0.98 2.62 12.30
C GLY A 155 0.75 1.54 11.24
N ALA A 156 1.23 1.75 10.01
CA ALA A 156 1.11 0.75 8.95
C ALA A 156 1.98 -0.48 9.25
N ARG A 157 1.48 -1.65 8.88
CA ARG A 157 2.28 -2.87 8.78
C ARG A 157 3.12 -2.79 7.51
N ILE A 158 4.42 -2.67 7.70
CA ILE A 158 5.40 -2.75 6.62
C ILE A 158 5.66 -4.24 6.36
N PRO A 159 5.58 -4.72 5.10
CA PRO A 159 5.95 -6.10 4.76
C PRO A 159 7.30 -6.46 5.37
N ARG A 160 7.37 -7.59 6.10
CA ARG A 160 8.58 -8.00 6.83
C ARG A 160 9.64 -8.45 5.84
N SER A 161 10.52 -7.51 5.51
CA SER A 161 11.67 -7.80 4.67
C SER A 161 12.67 -6.65 4.46
N VAL A 162 12.39 -5.47 4.97
CA VAL A 162 13.21 -4.25 4.77
C VAL A 162 13.78 -3.71 6.07
N ALA A 163 13.43 -4.32 7.20
CA ALA A 163 14.17 -4.20 8.44
C ALA A 163 15.13 -5.38 8.49
N GLY A 164 16.35 -5.19 7.99
CA GLY A 164 17.42 -6.16 8.23
C GLY A 164 17.60 -6.35 9.73
N GLU A 165 17.51 -7.60 10.16
CA GLU A 165 18.35 -8.12 11.24
C GLU A 165 19.46 -8.97 10.61
#